data_AF-A0A326GK73-F1
#
_entry.id   AF-A0A326GK73-F1
#
_cell.length_a   1.000
_cell.length_b   1.000
_cell.length_c   1.000
_cell.angle_alpha   90.00
_cell.angle_beta   90.00
_cell.angle_gamma   90.00
#
_symmetry.space_group_name_H-M   'P 1'
#
loop_
_entity.id
_entity.type
_entity.pdbx_description
1 polymer ?
#
loop_
_entity_poly.entity_id
_entity_poly.type
_entity_poly.pdbx_seq_one_letter_code
_entity_poly.pdbx_strand_id
1 'polypeptide(L)'
;MIDETTAWNAVQRRDRSFDGRFVTGVLTTGIYCRPSCAARHPARGNVRFFASGAEARASGLRPCKRCLPDDVARDEAAVMAAIDEIRNAEDAPTLSALAAITDYSPTHFQRVFKRATGLSPAAYARALREERARDALSEGDNVTGAIYEAGYGSASRFYDEMKDKLGMTASAWVNGGEGTQIHWTVVETSLGRMLVAATEKGVCRLSFGEGVDALRARFPKAELVEGGEAFERLLAEVVASVEAPGAGFDHIPIDVKGTAFQEACWKALREIPPGETRTYAEIAAAAGNPRAVRAAGSANARNNVAVLIPCHRVVRTGGDLGGYAYGQDIKRELLARERK
;
A
#
# COMPACT_ATOMS: atom_id res chain seq x y z
N MET A 1 10.40 10.07 -29.67
CA MET A 1 10.08 9.25 -30.86
C MET A 1 10.70 7.87 -30.68
N ILE A 2 9.95 6.81 -31.01
CA ILE A 2 10.47 5.44 -30.99
C ILE A 2 11.44 5.22 -32.16
N ASP A 3 12.49 4.43 -31.97
CA ASP A 3 13.40 4.06 -33.06
C ASP A 3 12.65 3.22 -34.12
N GLU A 4 12.95 3.45 -35.40
CA GLU A 4 12.27 2.76 -36.51
C GLU A 4 12.50 1.24 -36.50
N THR A 5 13.66 0.79 -36.01
CA THR A 5 14.00 -0.64 -35.93
C THR A 5 13.12 -1.33 -34.88
N THR A 6 12.99 -0.71 -33.70
CA THR A 6 12.13 -1.14 -32.60
C THR A 6 10.66 -1.12 -33.02
N ALA A 7 10.21 -0.04 -33.66
CA ALA A 7 8.85 0.08 -34.18
C ALA A 7 8.54 -1.03 -35.21
N TRP A 8 9.47 -1.30 -36.12
CA TRP A 8 9.30 -2.37 -37.11
C TRP A 8 9.27 -3.76 -36.48
N ASN A 9 10.13 -4.03 -35.51
CA ASN A 9 10.12 -5.29 -34.77
C ASN A 9 8.81 -5.49 -33.99
N ALA A 10 8.27 -4.43 -33.39
CA ALA A 10 6.97 -4.47 -32.71
C ALA A 10 5.82 -4.80 -33.67
N VAL A 11 5.81 -4.22 -34.88
CA VAL A 11 4.84 -4.55 -35.93
C VAL A 11 4.97 -6.01 -36.37
N GLN A 12 6.19 -6.48 -36.64
CA GLN A 12 6.44 -7.87 -37.06
C GLN A 12 5.96 -8.89 -36.02
N ARG A 13 6.09 -8.56 -34.73
CA ARG A 13 5.65 -9.41 -33.62
C ARG A 13 4.18 -9.20 -33.25
N ARG A 14 3.51 -8.20 -33.84
CA ARG A 14 2.17 -7.75 -33.47
C ARG A 14 2.07 -7.46 -31.97
N ASP A 15 3.08 -6.80 -31.44
CA ASP A 15 3.23 -6.57 -30.02
C ASP A 15 2.22 -5.54 -29.53
N ARG A 16 1.27 -6.00 -28.70
CA ARG A 16 0.21 -5.17 -28.12
C ARG A 16 0.72 -4.14 -27.12
N SER A 17 1.91 -4.35 -26.53
CA SER A 17 2.49 -3.41 -25.56
C SER A 17 2.90 -2.06 -26.19
N PHE A 18 2.97 -2.02 -27.53
CA PHE A 18 3.27 -0.82 -28.31
C PHE A 18 2.03 -0.15 -28.93
N ASP A 19 0.84 -0.75 -28.80
CA ASP A 19 -0.40 -0.08 -29.20
C ASP A 19 -0.56 1.23 -28.40
N GLY A 20 -1.00 2.30 -29.06
CA GLY A 20 -1.10 3.65 -28.46
C GLY A 20 0.21 4.45 -28.43
N ARG A 21 1.38 3.80 -28.52
CA ARG A 21 2.69 4.50 -28.50
C ARG A 21 3.11 5.09 -29.83
N PHE A 22 2.69 4.47 -30.93
CA PHE A 22 2.87 4.94 -32.30
C PHE A 22 1.84 4.27 -33.21
N VAL A 23 1.67 4.79 -34.43
CA VAL A 23 0.87 4.14 -35.48
C VAL A 23 1.73 3.85 -36.71
N THR A 24 1.38 2.76 -37.38
CA THR A 24 2.03 2.27 -38.60
C THR A 24 1.22 2.73 -39.80
N GLY A 25 1.71 3.73 -40.53
CA GLY A 25 1.14 4.17 -41.79
C GLY A 25 1.63 3.35 -42.98
N VAL A 26 0.71 2.83 -43.77
CA VAL A 26 0.96 2.05 -44.98
C VAL A 26 0.69 2.92 -46.20
N LEU A 27 1.76 3.42 -46.81
CA LEU A 27 1.70 4.45 -47.87
C LEU A 27 0.95 3.97 -49.11
N THR A 28 1.08 2.69 -49.46
CA THR A 28 0.41 2.12 -50.65
C THR A 28 -1.10 1.98 -50.51
N THR A 29 -1.61 1.85 -49.28
CA THR A 29 -3.06 1.69 -49.05
C THR A 29 -3.70 2.96 -48.50
N GLY A 30 -2.90 3.96 -48.10
CA GLY A 30 -3.37 5.17 -47.44
C GLY A 30 -3.96 4.90 -46.05
N ILE A 31 -3.59 3.80 -45.40
CA ILE A 31 -4.18 3.37 -44.11
C ILE A 31 -3.11 3.40 -43.03
N TYR A 32 -3.44 3.92 -41.85
CA TYR A 32 -2.64 3.68 -40.64
C TYR A 32 -3.30 2.67 -39.69
N CYS A 33 -2.46 1.88 -39.05
CA CYS A 33 -2.80 0.76 -38.18
C CYS A 33 -2.08 0.86 -36.84
N ARG A 34 -2.57 0.15 -35.83
CA ARG A 34 -1.83 -0.10 -34.60
C ARG A 34 -0.72 -1.16 -34.83
N PRO A 35 0.36 -1.19 -34.04
CA PRO A 35 1.43 -2.19 -34.14
C PRO A 35 0.93 -3.64 -34.07
N SER A 36 -0.09 -3.92 -33.25
CA SER A 36 -0.67 -5.27 -33.11
C SER A 36 -1.68 -5.66 -34.19
N CYS A 37 -1.82 -4.87 -35.26
CA CYS A 37 -2.85 -5.10 -36.27
C CYS A 37 -2.71 -6.48 -36.93
N ALA A 38 -3.80 -7.25 -36.95
CA ALA A 38 -3.83 -8.57 -37.56
C ALA A 38 -3.84 -8.56 -39.11
N ALA A 39 -3.79 -7.37 -39.73
CA ALA A 39 -3.67 -7.25 -41.17
C ALA A 39 -2.36 -7.90 -41.67
N ARG A 40 -2.33 -8.26 -42.95
CA ARG A 40 -1.11 -8.77 -43.58
C ARG A 40 -0.03 -7.71 -43.49
N HIS A 41 1.19 -8.11 -43.12
CA HIS A 41 2.28 -7.16 -42.99
C HIS A 41 2.58 -6.52 -44.36
N PRO A 42 2.60 -5.18 -44.44
CA PRO A 42 3.05 -4.48 -45.63
C PRO A 42 4.56 -4.70 -45.84
N ALA A 43 5.05 -4.47 -47.06
CA ALA A 43 6.49 -4.44 -47.29
C ALA A 43 7.12 -3.27 -46.51
N ARG A 44 8.30 -3.47 -45.89
CA ARG A 44 8.98 -2.47 -45.06
C ARG A 44 9.15 -1.10 -45.74
N GLY A 45 9.41 -1.10 -47.05
CA GLY A 45 9.58 0.14 -47.83
C GLY A 45 8.30 0.98 -47.97
N ASN A 46 7.12 0.38 -47.75
CA ASN A 46 5.83 1.06 -47.84
C ASN A 46 5.30 1.53 -46.48
N VAL A 47 6.15 1.51 -45.44
CA VAL A 47 5.76 1.75 -44.05
C VAL A 47 6.45 2.99 -43.51
N ARG A 48 5.66 3.86 -42.88
CA ARG A 48 6.15 4.99 -42.08
C ARG A 48 5.51 4.95 -40.71
N PHE A 49 6.27 5.31 -39.68
CA PHE A 49 5.78 5.40 -38.31
C PHE A 49 5.44 6.84 -37.97
N PHE A 50 4.34 7.03 -37.23
CA PHE A 50 3.89 8.32 -36.75
C PHE A 50 3.67 8.23 -35.24
N ALA A 51 3.93 9.32 -34.52
CA ALA A 51 3.76 9.36 -33.07
C ALA A 51 2.28 9.22 -32.67
N SER A 52 1.35 9.66 -33.54
CA SER A 52 -0.08 9.57 -33.28
C SER A 52 -0.90 9.40 -34.57
N GLY A 53 -2.17 8.98 -34.40
CA GLY A 53 -3.14 8.98 -35.51
C GLY A 53 -3.40 10.37 -36.09
N ALA A 54 -3.26 11.43 -35.29
CA ALA A 54 -3.40 12.81 -35.76
C ALA A 54 -2.31 13.19 -36.77
N GLU A 55 -1.06 12.81 -36.49
CA GLU A 55 0.08 13.04 -37.38
C GLU A 55 -0.03 12.19 -38.66
N ALA A 56 -0.51 10.95 -38.54
CA ALA A 56 -0.79 10.10 -39.69
C ALA A 56 -1.89 10.69 -40.59
N ARG A 57 -2.95 11.27 -40.02
CA ARG A 57 -4.01 11.98 -40.77
C ARG A 57 -3.51 13.24 -41.45
N ALA A 58 -2.68 14.03 -40.78
CA ALA A 58 -2.04 15.20 -41.39
C ALA A 58 -1.19 14.81 -42.62
N SER A 59 -0.71 13.57 -42.65
CA SER A 59 0.01 12.97 -43.78
C SER A 59 -0.89 12.30 -44.83
N GLY A 60 -2.21 12.50 -44.76
CA GLY A 60 -3.19 12.00 -45.73
C GLY A 60 -3.66 10.56 -45.52
N LEU A 61 -3.34 9.93 -44.38
CA LEU A 61 -3.73 8.55 -44.09
C LEU A 61 -5.07 8.49 -43.35
N ARG A 62 -5.88 7.46 -43.62
CA ARG A 62 -7.12 7.17 -42.88
C ARG A 62 -6.94 6.04 -41.86
N PRO A 63 -7.71 6.02 -40.75
CA PRO A 63 -7.62 4.93 -39.78
C PRO A 63 -8.05 3.59 -40.38
N CYS A 64 -7.38 2.54 -39.95
CA CYS A 64 -7.76 1.18 -40.28
C CYS A 64 -9.10 0.82 -39.64
N LYS A 65 -10.09 0.46 -40.48
CA LYS A 65 -11.42 0.04 -40.03
C LYS A 65 -11.42 -1.31 -39.29
N ARG A 66 -10.34 -2.09 -39.39
CA ARG A 66 -10.22 -3.41 -38.76
C ARG A 66 -9.62 -3.34 -37.36
N CYS A 67 -8.52 -2.61 -37.20
CA CYS A 67 -7.83 -2.51 -35.91
C CYS A 67 -8.21 -1.25 -35.12
N LEU A 68 -9.02 -0.35 -35.71
CA LEU A 68 -9.56 0.85 -35.08
C LEU A 68 -8.50 1.55 -34.21
N PRO A 69 -7.39 2.01 -34.81
CA PRO A 69 -6.21 2.45 -34.07
C PRO A 69 -6.47 3.64 -33.16
N ASP A 70 -7.50 4.44 -33.47
CA ASP A 70 -7.89 5.58 -32.65
C ASP A 70 -8.69 5.17 -31.40
N ASP A 71 -9.37 4.02 -31.44
CA ASP A 71 -10.17 3.53 -30.31
C ASP A 71 -9.28 3.16 -29.13
N VAL A 72 -8.04 2.71 -29.34
CA VAL A 72 -7.12 2.35 -28.24
C VAL A 72 -6.66 3.58 -27.45
N ALA A 73 -6.23 4.63 -28.15
CA ALA A 73 -5.83 5.87 -27.50
C ALA A 73 -7.02 6.56 -26.82
N ARG A 74 -8.20 6.50 -27.46
CA ARG A 74 -9.47 6.97 -26.89
C ARG A 74 -9.89 6.15 -25.67
N ASP A 75 -9.74 4.83 -25.71
CA ASP A 75 -10.03 3.92 -24.59
C ASP A 75 -9.11 4.19 -23.39
N GLU A 76 -7.79 4.38 -23.61
CA GLU A 76 -6.86 4.73 -22.54
C GLU A 76 -7.18 6.08 -21.92
N ALA A 77 -7.42 7.11 -22.74
CA ALA A 77 -7.80 8.44 -22.25
C ALA A 77 -9.11 8.40 -21.45
N ALA A 78 -10.11 7.65 -21.95
CA ALA A 78 -11.38 7.44 -21.27
C ALA A 78 -11.22 6.73 -19.91
N VAL A 79 -10.38 5.69 -19.85
CA VAL A 79 -10.10 4.97 -18.61
C VAL A 79 -9.38 5.86 -17.60
N MET A 80 -8.40 6.66 -18.03
CA MET A 80 -7.70 7.59 -17.17
C MET A 80 -8.62 8.67 -16.61
N ALA A 81 -9.44 9.31 -17.46
CA ALA A 81 -10.41 10.31 -17.02
C ALA A 81 -11.41 9.75 -15.99
N ALA A 82 -11.87 8.51 -16.19
CA ALA A 82 -12.75 7.85 -15.23
C ALA A 82 -12.05 7.43 -13.93
N ILE A 83 -10.78 7.03 -13.98
CA ILE A 83 -9.99 6.76 -12.77
C ILE A 83 -9.83 8.04 -11.95
N ASP A 84 -9.55 9.16 -12.60
CA ASP A 84 -9.40 10.47 -11.94
C ASP A 84 -10.73 10.93 -11.33
N GLU A 85 -11.84 10.77 -12.04
CA GLU A 85 -13.18 11.06 -11.52
C GLU A 85 -13.51 10.21 -10.28
N ILE A 86 -13.30 8.88 -10.36
CA ILE A 86 -13.48 7.97 -9.21
C ILE A 86 -12.55 8.34 -8.04
N ARG A 87 -11.35 8.87 -8.33
CA ARG A 87 -10.37 9.28 -7.32
C ARG A 87 -10.70 10.58 -6.62
N ASN A 88 -11.49 11.45 -7.22
CA ASN A 88 -11.77 12.78 -6.66
C ASN A 88 -13.22 12.95 -6.20
N ALA A 89 -14.13 12.06 -6.60
CA ALA A 89 -15.52 12.12 -6.15
C ALA A 89 -15.71 11.70 -4.68
N GLU A 90 -16.53 12.46 -3.96
CA GLU A 90 -17.02 12.12 -2.60
C GLU A 90 -17.88 10.84 -2.66
N ASP A 91 -18.83 10.79 -3.60
CA ASP A 91 -19.65 9.63 -3.86
C ASP A 91 -19.22 8.84 -5.09
N ALA A 92 -19.40 7.52 -5.06
CA ALA A 92 -19.04 6.63 -6.15
C ALA A 92 -19.85 7.01 -7.41
N PRO A 93 -19.20 7.49 -8.48
CA PRO A 93 -19.91 7.92 -9.69
C PRO A 93 -20.64 6.73 -10.31
N THR A 94 -21.86 6.98 -10.81
CA THR A 94 -22.60 5.94 -11.53
C THR A 94 -21.90 5.60 -12.85
N LEU A 95 -22.10 4.38 -13.35
CA LEU A 95 -21.59 3.99 -14.67
C LEU A 95 -22.07 4.94 -15.78
N SER A 96 -23.28 5.49 -15.65
CA SER A 96 -23.81 6.47 -16.61
C SER A 96 -23.06 7.80 -16.57
N ALA A 97 -22.66 8.27 -15.39
CA ALA A 97 -21.87 9.49 -15.25
C ALA A 97 -20.45 9.31 -15.83
N LEU A 98 -19.81 8.17 -15.55
CA LEU A 98 -18.49 7.85 -16.12
C LEU A 98 -18.53 7.66 -17.65
N ALA A 99 -19.63 7.13 -18.17
CA ALA A 99 -19.83 7.00 -19.60
C ALA A 99 -20.03 8.37 -20.29
N ALA A 100 -20.71 9.31 -19.63
CA ALA A 100 -20.95 10.66 -20.15
C ALA A 100 -19.66 11.48 -20.32
N ILE A 101 -18.67 11.31 -19.42
CA ILE A 101 -17.38 12.01 -19.52
C ILE A 101 -16.40 11.36 -20.51
N THR A 102 -16.75 10.19 -21.08
CA THR A 102 -15.87 9.42 -21.98
C THR A 102 -16.42 9.25 -23.40
N ASP A 103 -17.55 9.89 -23.72
CA ASP A 103 -18.30 9.74 -24.99
C ASP A 103 -18.58 8.28 -25.38
N TYR A 104 -18.74 7.40 -24.38
CA TYR A 104 -19.07 5.99 -24.57
C TYR A 104 -20.47 5.67 -24.05
N SER A 105 -21.08 4.60 -24.55
CA SER A 105 -22.26 4.04 -23.90
C SER A 105 -21.85 3.34 -22.59
N PRO A 106 -22.73 3.30 -21.56
CA PRO A 106 -22.43 2.67 -20.27
C PRO A 106 -21.90 1.24 -20.40
N THR A 107 -22.56 0.43 -21.24
CA THR A 107 -22.20 -0.96 -21.50
C THR A 107 -20.86 -1.10 -22.21
N HIS A 108 -20.55 -0.20 -23.15
CA HIS A 108 -19.27 -0.22 -23.85
C HIS A 108 -18.13 0.17 -22.90
N PHE A 109 -18.31 1.27 -22.17
CA PHE A 109 -17.34 1.79 -21.23
C PHE A 109 -17.00 0.77 -20.13
N GLN A 110 -18.01 0.06 -19.58
CA GLN A 110 -17.78 -0.99 -18.60
C GLN A 110 -16.81 -2.08 -19.09
N ARG A 111 -16.92 -2.50 -20.36
CA ARG A 111 -15.99 -3.50 -20.94
C ARG A 111 -14.61 -2.91 -21.17
N VAL A 112 -14.53 -1.68 -21.68
CA VAL A 112 -13.26 -0.97 -21.91
C VAL A 112 -12.49 -0.83 -20.61
N PHE A 113 -13.15 -0.34 -19.56
CA PHE A 113 -12.57 -0.16 -18.23
C PHE A 113 -12.14 -1.50 -17.62
N LYS A 114 -13.01 -2.53 -17.64
CA LYS A 114 -12.67 -3.87 -17.11
C LYS A 114 -11.49 -4.52 -17.82
N ARG A 115 -11.36 -4.31 -19.14
CA ARG A 115 -10.23 -4.82 -19.92
C ARG A 115 -8.92 -4.12 -19.55
N ALA A 116 -8.97 -2.83 -19.21
CA ALA A 116 -7.79 -2.05 -18.86
C ALA A 116 -7.35 -2.23 -17.39
N THR A 117 -8.30 -2.25 -16.45
CA THR A 117 -8.01 -2.25 -15.00
C THR A 117 -8.18 -3.63 -14.34
N GLY A 118 -8.78 -4.60 -15.06
CA GLY A 118 -9.17 -5.90 -14.51
C GLY A 118 -10.47 -5.89 -13.69
N LEU A 119 -11.01 -4.71 -13.35
CA LEU A 119 -12.18 -4.52 -12.49
C LEU A 119 -13.27 -3.71 -13.21
N SER A 120 -14.55 -3.90 -12.85
CA SER A 120 -15.59 -2.95 -13.31
C SER A 120 -15.39 -1.58 -12.64
N PRO A 121 -15.91 -0.47 -13.22
CA PRO A 121 -15.83 0.84 -12.58
C PRO A 121 -16.38 0.84 -11.14
N ALA A 122 -17.50 0.16 -10.89
CA ALA A 122 -18.07 0.02 -9.55
C ALA A 122 -17.18 -0.79 -8.61
N ALA A 123 -16.57 -1.88 -9.08
CA ALA A 123 -15.64 -2.67 -8.27
C ALA A 123 -14.34 -1.92 -7.98
N TYR A 124 -13.85 -1.12 -8.93
CA TYR A 124 -12.68 -0.26 -8.76
C TYR A 124 -12.94 0.88 -7.78
N ALA A 125 -14.09 1.56 -7.89
CA ALA A 125 -14.53 2.57 -6.92
C ALA A 125 -14.68 1.97 -5.51
N ARG A 126 -15.29 0.77 -5.41
CA ARG A 126 -15.37 0.03 -4.14
C ARG A 126 -13.99 -0.30 -3.57
N ALA A 127 -13.06 -0.81 -4.39
CA ALA A 127 -11.71 -1.14 -3.95
C ALA A 127 -10.93 0.10 -3.47
N LEU A 128 -11.05 1.23 -4.18
CA LEU A 128 -10.44 2.50 -3.79
C LEU A 128 -11.06 3.06 -2.51
N ARG A 129 -12.37 2.89 -2.34
CA ARG A 129 -13.10 3.29 -1.13
C ARG A 129 -12.73 2.42 0.07
N GLU A 130 -12.55 1.12 -0.13
CA GLU A 130 -12.02 0.18 0.86
C GLU A 130 -10.54 0.47 1.19
N GLU A 131 -9.76 0.98 0.24
CA GLU A 131 -8.39 1.46 0.44
C GLU A 131 -8.39 2.76 1.26
N ARG A 132 -9.19 3.77 0.89
CA ARG A 132 -9.36 5.01 1.67
C ARG A 132 -9.89 4.76 3.07
N ALA A 133 -10.86 3.86 3.24
CA ALA A 133 -11.36 3.48 4.55
C ALA A 133 -10.26 2.81 5.39
N ARG A 134 -9.42 1.96 4.78
CA ARG A 134 -8.24 1.40 5.45
C ARG A 134 -7.19 2.44 5.78
N ASP A 135 -6.97 3.42 4.91
CA ASP A 135 -6.02 4.51 5.12
C ASP A 135 -6.52 5.49 6.20
N ALA A 136 -7.81 5.78 6.26
CA ALA A 136 -8.42 6.64 7.28
C ALA A 136 -8.55 5.93 8.64
N LEU A 137 -8.83 4.62 8.66
CA LEU A 137 -8.70 3.77 9.85
C LEU A 137 -7.25 3.61 10.28
N SER A 138 -6.31 3.79 9.36
CA SER A 138 -4.93 3.95 9.71
C SER A 138 -4.76 5.32 10.37
N GLU A 139 -5.07 6.46 9.74
CA GLU A 139 -4.73 7.79 10.27
C GLU A 139 -5.26 8.17 11.66
N GLY A 140 -6.33 7.55 12.17
CA GLY A 140 -6.60 7.43 13.60
C GLY A 140 -6.73 8.73 14.38
N ASP A 141 -7.95 9.28 14.40
CA ASP A 141 -8.50 10.10 15.52
C ASP A 141 -10.02 10.32 15.40
N ASN A 142 -10.64 10.07 14.23
CA ASN A 142 -12.11 10.09 14.08
C ASN A 142 -12.62 9.01 13.11
N VAL A 143 -12.68 7.77 13.60
CA VAL A 143 -13.18 6.59 12.87
C VAL A 143 -14.59 6.81 12.33
N THR A 144 -15.46 7.53 13.06
CA THR A 144 -16.85 7.76 12.65
C THR A 144 -16.95 8.79 11.51
N GLY A 145 -16.14 9.85 11.52
CA GLY A 145 -16.05 10.81 10.42
C GLY A 145 -15.46 10.20 9.15
N ALA A 146 -14.40 9.42 9.29
CA ALA A 146 -13.76 8.69 8.20
C ALA A 146 -14.69 7.68 7.49
N ILE A 147 -15.62 7.06 8.23
CA ILE A 147 -16.62 6.14 7.66
C ILE A 147 -17.64 6.91 6.79
N TYR A 148 -18.05 8.11 7.22
CA TYR A 148 -18.94 8.97 6.44
C TYR A 148 -18.24 9.58 5.20
N GLU A 149 -17.00 10.05 5.35
CA GLU A 149 -16.17 10.57 4.24
C GLU A 149 -15.77 9.48 3.23
N ALA A 150 -15.71 8.23 3.66
CA ALA A 150 -15.57 7.07 2.78
C ALA A 150 -16.90 6.69 2.08
N GLY A 151 -17.98 7.45 2.23
CA GLY A 151 -19.25 7.25 1.53
C GLY A 151 -20.09 6.08 2.05
N TYR A 152 -19.91 5.67 3.30
CA TYR A 152 -20.82 4.75 3.99
C TYR A 152 -21.87 5.56 4.76
N GLY A 153 -23.15 5.40 4.39
CA GLY A 153 -24.26 6.14 5.02
C GLY A 153 -24.49 5.84 6.50
N SER A 154 -23.84 4.82 7.07
CA SER A 154 -23.79 4.56 8.51
C SER A 154 -22.65 3.64 8.91
N ALA A 155 -22.14 3.80 10.13
CA ALA A 155 -21.13 2.93 10.73
C ALA A 155 -21.59 1.47 10.85
N SER A 156 -22.88 1.23 11.07
CA SER A 156 -23.41 -0.14 11.20
C SER A 156 -23.31 -0.94 9.89
N ARG A 157 -23.58 -0.30 8.73
CA ARG A 157 -23.44 -0.96 7.42
C ARG A 157 -21.99 -1.29 7.07
N PHE A 158 -21.07 -0.42 7.47
CA PHE A 158 -19.64 -0.63 7.31
C PHE A 158 -19.17 -1.88 8.07
N TYR A 159 -19.60 -2.05 9.33
CA TYR A 159 -19.22 -3.23 10.12
C TYR A 159 -19.90 -4.52 9.64
N ASP A 160 -21.16 -4.46 9.17
CA ASP A 160 -21.87 -5.64 8.66
C ASP A 160 -21.27 -6.18 7.35
N GLU A 161 -20.83 -5.33 6.41
CA GLU A 161 -20.20 -5.78 5.15
C GLU A 161 -18.75 -6.24 5.32
N MET A 162 -18.02 -5.71 6.30
CA MET A 162 -16.62 -6.06 6.55
C MET A 162 -16.46 -7.35 7.37
N LYS A 163 -17.56 -7.81 8.01
CA LYS A 163 -17.63 -9.03 8.83
C LYS A 163 -17.32 -10.32 8.05
N ASP A 164 -17.63 -10.35 6.74
CA ASP A 164 -17.57 -11.58 5.93
C ASP A 164 -16.32 -11.72 5.04
N LYS A 165 -15.53 -10.64 4.82
CA LYS A 165 -14.45 -10.64 3.81
C LYS A 165 -13.05 -10.28 4.29
N LEU A 166 -12.91 -9.81 5.52
CA LEU A 166 -11.63 -9.81 6.23
C LEU A 166 -11.81 -10.82 7.35
N GLY A 167 -11.04 -11.90 7.36
CA GLY A 167 -10.98 -12.82 8.49
C GLY A 167 -10.40 -12.14 9.73
N MET A 168 -11.12 -11.18 10.32
CA MET A 168 -10.71 -10.40 11.47
C MET A 168 -11.71 -10.59 12.60
N THR A 169 -11.41 -11.52 13.49
CA THR A 169 -11.80 -11.36 14.89
C THR A 169 -10.67 -10.60 15.60
N ALA A 170 -10.84 -9.28 15.63
CA ALA A 170 -10.05 -8.32 16.40
C ALA A 170 -10.83 -7.85 17.64
N SER A 171 -11.49 -8.77 18.34
CA SER A 171 -12.55 -8.45 19.31
C SER A 171 -12.06 -7.74 20.60
N ALA A 172 -10.80 -7.93 21.03
CA ALA A 172 -10.27 -7.23 22.22
C ALA A 172 -9.68 -5.86 21.87
N TRP A 173 -8.89 -5.79 20.79
CA TRP A 173 -8.15 -4.57 20.41
C TRP A 173 -9.05 -3.48 19.81
N VAL A 174 -10.08 -3.86 19.05
CA VAL A 174 -11.04 -2.92 18.44
C VAL A 174 -12.00 -2.35 19.49
N ASN A 175 -12.24 -3.06 20.59
CA ASN A 175 -13.12 -2.60 21.68
C ASN A 175 -12.36 -1.86 22.80
N GLY A 176 -11.12 -1.44 22.56
CA GLY A 176 -10.34 -0.69 23.55
C GLY A 176 -9.79 -1.55 24.69
N GLY A 177 -9.61 -2.86 24.48
CA GLY A 177 -9.07 -3.79 25.48
C GLY A 177 -10.11 -4.37 26.44
N GLU A 178 -11.40 -4.27 26.11
CA GLU A 178 -12.49 -4.77 26.95
C GLU A 178 -12.29 -6.25 27.34
N GLY A 179 -12.35 -6.53 28.64
CA GLY A 179 -12.12 -7.88 29.20
C GLY A 179 -10.67 -8.36 29.14
N THR A 180 -9.70 -7.47 28.88
CA THR A 180 -8.27 -7.78 28.88
C THR A 180 -7.59 -7.14 30.08
N GLN A 181 -6.85 -7.92 30.85
CA GLN A 181 -5.94 -7.41 31.87
C GLN A 181 -4.56 -7.18 31.24
N ILE A 182 -3.99 -5.99 31.49
CA ILE A 182 -2.69 -5.58 30.98
C ILE A 182 -1.81 -5.24 32.18
N HIS A 183 -0.77 -6.05 32.38
CA HIS A 183 0.28 -5.76 33.34
C HIS A 183 1.25 -4.75 32.73
N TRP A 184 1.62 -3.72 33.47
CA TRP A 184 2.53 -2.70 32.99
C TRP A 184 3.47 -2.20 34.07
N THR A 185 4.59 -1.61 33.66
CA THR A 185 5.45 -0.82 34.53
C THR A 185 6.23 0.17 33.67
N VAL A 186 6.88 1.14 34.32
CA VAL A 186 7.85 1.99 33.66
C VAL A 186 9.20 1.81 34.34
N VAL A 187 10.19 1.41 33.54
CA VAL A 187 11.55 1.12 33.99
C VAL A 187 12.55 2.12 33.43
N GLU A 188 13.65 2.33 34.15
CA GLU A 188 14.80 3.06 33.62
C GLU A 188 15.70 2.11 32.84
N THR A 189 16.03 2.48 31.60
CA THR A 189 17.03 1.80 30.77
C THR A 189 18.17 2.76 30.47
N SER A 190 19.31 2.26 30.00
CA SER A 190 20.41 3.12 29.57
C SER A 190 20.08 3.99 28.33
N LEU A 191 18.96 3.72 27.65
CA LEU A 191 18.42 4.51 26.53
C LEU A 191 17.34 5.50 26.97
N GLY A 192 16.99 5.50 28.25
CA GLY A 192 15.96 6.33 28.86
C GLY A 192 14.79 5.53 29.45
N ARG A 193 13.84 6.26 30.02
CA ARG A 193 12.64 5.72 30.64
C ARG A 193 11.77 4.97 29.62
N MET A 194 11.35 3.77 29.95
CA MET A 194 10.65 2.87 29.03
C MET A 194 9.40 2.25 29.65
N LEU A 195 8.27 2.41 28.98
CA LEU A 195 7.02 1.72 29.30
C LEU A 195 7.08 0.29 28.76
N VAL A 196 6.80 -0.67 29.63
CA VAL A 196 6.62 -2.09 29.27
C VAL A 196 5.21 -2.49 29.68
N ALA A 197 4.45 -3.08 28.75
CA ALA A 197 3.14 -3.65 29.05
C ALA A 197 2.92 -4.97 28.31
N ALA A 198 2.25 -5.90 28.98
CA ALA A 198 1.97 -7.23 28.46
C ALA A 198 0.57 -7.70 28.83
N THR A 199 -0.05 -8.45 27.92
CA THR A 199 -1.24 -9.27 28.18
C THR A 199 -0.80 -10.68 28.59
N GLU A 200 -1.75 -11.56 28.88
CA GLU A 200 -1.49 -13.01 29.04
C GLU A 200 -0.80 -13.65 27.81
N LYS A 201 -0.90 -13.02 26.63
CA LYS A 201 -0.37 -13.55 25.37
C LYS A 201 1.05 -13.08 25.07
N GLY A 202 1.50 -11.99 25.68
CA GLY A 202 2.83 -11.42 25.45
C GLY A 202 2.86 -9.89 25.51
N VAL A 203 4.03 -9.35 25.14
CA VAL A 203 4.29 -7.90 25.16
C VAL A 203 3.40 -7.19 24.15
N CYS A 204 2.61 -6.24 24.64
CA CYS A 204 1.62 -5.50 23.86
C CYS A 204 2.00 -4.02 23.70
N ARG A 205 2.89 -3.51 24.58
CA ARG A 205 3.51 -2.18 24.48
C ARG A 205 4.96 -2.23 24.99
N LEU A 206 5.86 -1.64 24.22
CA LEU A 206 7.24 -1.38 24.60
C LEU A 206 7.67 -0.07 23.94
N SER A 207 7.78 1.01 24.70
CA SER A 207 7.96 2.36 24.17
C SER A 207 8.76 3.28 25.08
N PHE A 208 9.60 4.13 24.49
CA PHE A 208 10.43 5.09 25.23
C PHE A 208 9.69 6.40 25.50
N GLY A 209 9.97 7.01 26.65
CA GLY A 209 9.47 8.33 27.02
C GLY A 209 7.96 8.39 27.28
N GLU A 210 7.29 7.23 27.31
CA GLU A 210 5.86 7.12 27.57
C GLU A 210 5.60 6.54 28.96
N GLY A 211 4.39 6.77 29.46
CA GLY A 211 3.90 6.19 30.71
C GLY A 211 2.50 5.63 30.55
N VAL A 212 1.86 5.32 31.68
CA VAL A 212 0.53 4.70 31.73
C VAL A 212 -0.54 5.46 30.97
N ASP A 213 -0.43 6.79 30.81
CA ASP A 213 -1.45 7.57 30.08
C ASP A 213 -1.49 7.23 28.58
N ALA A 214 -0.34 6.92 27.96
CA ALA A 214 -0.29 6.42 26.59
C ALA A 214 -0.95 5.03 26.49
N LEU A 215 -0.80 4.20 27.53
CA LEU A 215 -1.43 2.89 27.62
C LEU A 215 -2.95 3.00 27.79
N ARG A 216 -3.43 3.91 28.67
CA ARG A 216 -4.86 4.21 28.87
C ARG A 216 -5.52 4.75 27.62
N ALA A 217 -4.87 5.68 26.93
CA ALA A 217 -5.39 6.24 25.68
C ALA A 217 -5.59 5.15 24.62
N ARG A 218 -4.69 4.18 24.57
CA ARG A 218 -4.75 3.06 23.64
C ARG A 218 -5.75 1.97 24.05
N PHE A 219 -5.86 1.69 25.35
CA PHE A 219 -6.69 0.63 25.90
C PHE A 219 -7.67 1.18 26.95
N PRO A 220 -8.62 2.03 26.55
CA PRO A 220 -9.50 2.73 27.49
C PRO A 220 -10.44 1.82 28.28
N LYS A 221 -10.61 0.57 27.85
CA LYS A 221 -11.47 -0.44 28.49
C LYS A 221 -10.70 -1.64 29.05
N ALA A 222 -9.37 -1.64 28.99
CA ALA A 222 -8.56 -2.68 29.63
C ALA A 222 -8.43 -2.42 31.13
N GLU A 223 -8.27 -3.50 31.89
CA GLU A 223 -7.85 -3.43 33.27
C GLU A 223 -6.32 -3.28 33.32
N LEU A 224 -5.82 -2.11 33.74
CA LEU A 224 -4.39 -1.84 33.83
C LEU A 224 -3.87 -2.14 35.24
N VAL A 225 -2.98 -3.11 35.37
CA VAL A 225 -2.37 -3.54 36.64
C VAL A 225 -0.89 -3.21 36.62
N GLU A 226 -0.40 -2.46 37.60
CA GLU A 226 1.03 -2.15 37.70
C GLU A 226 1.78 -3.32 38.34
N GLY A 227 2.82 -3.82 37.66
CA GLY A 227 3.62 -4.98 38.10
C GLY A 227 2.87 -6.32 38.10
N GLY A 228 3.44 -7.32 38.76
CA GLY A 228 2.83 -8.65 38.95
C GLY A 228 3.86 -9.78 38.81
N GLU A 229 3.76 -10.83 39.63
CA GLU A 229 4.83 -11.85 39.74
C GLU A 229 5.14 -12.58 38.42
N ALA A 230 4.12 -12.90 37.62
CA ALA A 230 4.31 -13.49 36.29
C ALA A 230 4.91 -12.50 35.29
N PHE A 231 4.59 -11.21 35.43
CA PHE A 231 5.07 -10.13 34.58
C PHE A 231 6.53 -9.76 34.87
N GLU A 232 6.99 -9.83 36.12
CA GLU A 232 8.38 -9.51 36.51
C GLU A 232 9.43 -10.35 35.76
N ARG A 233 9.13 -11.63 35.49
CA ARG A 233 10.01 -12.51 34.70
C ARG A 233 10.14 -12.04 33.26
N LEU A 234 9.00 -11.78 32.60
CA LEU A 234 8.96 -11.24 31.24
C LEU A 234 9.62 -9.86 31.17
N LEU A 235 9.40 -9.02 32.17
CA LEU A 235 10.00 -7.68 32.27
C LEU A 235 11.53 -7.76 32.25
N ALA A 236 12.13 -8.67 33.04
CA ALA A 236 13.58 -8.83 33.07
C ALA A 236 14.16 -9.21 31.69
N GLU A 237 13.50 -10.14 30.97
CA GLU A 237 13.90 -10.52 29.61
C GLU A 237 13.75 -9.36 28.62
N VAL A 238 12.64 -8.61 28.72
CA VAL A 238 12.39 -7.44 27.87
C VAL A 238 13.45 -6.36 28.10
N VAL A 239 13.77 -6.04 29.36
CA VAL A 239 14.82 -5.06 29.68
C VAL A 239 16.17 -5.53 29.16
N ALA A 240 16.52 -6.81 29.34
CA ALA A 240 17.74 -7.38 28.77
C ALA A 240 17.78 -7.26 27.25
N SER A 241 16.65 -7.45 26.56
CA SER A 241 16.55 -7.29 25.10
C SER A 241 16.76 -5.84 24.62
N VAL A 242 16.39 -4.86 25.44
CA VAL A 242 16.61 -3.43 25.18
C VAL A 242 18.06 -3.04 25.41
N GLU A 243 18.69 -3.60 26.45
CA GLU A 243 20.08 -3.32 26.78
C GLU A 243 21.06 -3.99 25.80
N ALA A 244 20.75 -5.20 25.36
CA ALA A 244 21.52 -6.01 24.42
C ALA A 244 20.69 -6.40 23.17
N PRO A 245 20.33 -5.43 22.31
CA PRO A 245 19.53 -5.70 21.13
C PRO A 245 20.28 -6.68 20.21
N GLY A 246 19.58 -7.71 19.74
CA GLY A 246 20.15 -8.73 18.85
C GLY A 246 20.79 -9.94 19.53
N ALA A 247 20.87 -9.99 20.86
CA ALA A 247 21.46 -11.13 21.59
C ALA A 247 20.54 -12.37 21.74
N GLY A 248 19.57 -12.58 20.82
CA GLY A 248 18.77 -13.81 20.78
C GLY A 248 17.47 -13.80 21.61
N PHE A 249 16.74 -12.70 21.60
CA PHE A 249 15.48 -12.53 22.35
C PHE A 249 14.20 -12.83 21.53
N ASP A 250 14.30 -13.57 20.43
CA ASP A 250 13.18 -13.85 19.51
C ASP A 250 12.05 -14.70 20.14
N HIS A 251 12.35 -15.34 21.27
CA HIS A 251 11.43 -16.15 22.06
C HIS A 251 10.42 -15.33 22.87
N ILE A 252 10.69 -14.04 23.10
CA ILE A 252 9.80 -13.16 23.85
C ILE A 252 8.47 -13.06 23.09
N PRO A 253 7.33 -13.45 23.70
CA PRO A 253 6.05 -13.43 23.03
C PRO A 253 5.57 -11.98 22.83
N ILE A 254 5.01 -11.71 21.66
CA ILE A 254 4.50 -10.39 21.28
C ILE A 254 3.01 -10.52 20.97
N ASP A 255 2.19 -9.67 21.59
CA ASP A 255 0.76 -9.56 21.33
C ASP A 255 0.48 -8.19 20.68
N VAL A 256 0.72 -8.09 19.37
CA VAL A 256 0.34 -6.93 18.57
C VAL A 256 -0.60 -7.34 17.47
N LYS A 257 -1.57 -6.47 17.18
CA LYS A 257 -2.49 -6.62 16.06
C LYS A 257 -2.52 -5.36 15.22
N GLY A 258 -2.61 -5.57 13.91
CA GLY A 258 -2.69 -4.49 12.94
C GLY A 258 -3.51 -4.92 11.73
N THR A 259 -3.47 -4.12 10.67
CA THR A 259 -3.95 -4.59 9.37
C THR A 259 -3.05 -5.70 8.85
N ALA A 260 -3.55 -6.55 7.94
CA ALA A 260 -2.74 -7.61 7.34
C ALA A 260 -1.41 -7.10 6.75
N PHE A 261 -1.41 -5.88 6.19
CA PHE A 261 -0.18 -5.28 5.65
C PHE A 261 0.78 -4.79 6.76
N GLN A 262 0.25 -4.24 7.87
CA GLN A 262 1.07 -3.87 9.02
C GLN A 262 1.72 -5.09 9.66
N GLU A 263 0.95 -6.16 9.86
CA GLU A 263 1.46 -7.43 10.40
C GLU A 263 2.53 -8.04 9.47
N ALA A 264 2.32 -7.99 8.15
CA ALA A 264 3.34 -8.40 7.18
C ALA A 264 4.61 -7.53 7.26
N CYS A 265 4.48 -6.21 7.40
CA CYS A 265 5.62 -5.32 7.61
C CYS A 265 6.37 -5.66 8.91
N TRP A 266 5.66 -5.83 10.01
CA TRP A 266 6.27 -6.18 11.31
C TRP A 266 6.96 -7.53 11.30
N LYS A 267 6.40 -8.51 10.59
CA LYS A 267 7.07 -9.78 10.33
C LYS A 267 8.38 -9.55 9.56
N ALA A 268 8.34 -8.79 8.46
CA ALA A 268 9.53 -8.46 7.68
C ALA A 268 10.59 -7.69 8.50
N LEU A 269 10.17 -6.82 9.43
CA LEU A 269 11.08 -6.15 10.36
C LEU A 269 11.82 -7.15 11.25
N ARG A 270 11.10 -8.11 11.83
CA ARG A 270 11.70 -9.14 12.70
C ARG A 270 12.67 -10.06 11.96
N GLU A 271 12.52 -10.21 10.64
CA GLU A 271 13.43 -10.99 9.80
C GLU A 271 14.74 -10.26 9.46
N ILE A 272 14.87 -8.96 9.78
CA ILE A 272 16.13 -8.23 9.58
C ILE A 272 17.16 -8.69 10.62
N PRO A 273 18.33 -9.24 10.24
CA PRO A 273 19.35 -9.66 11.20
C PRO A 273 19.89 -8.47 12.03
N PRO A 274 20.34 -8.71 13.28
CA PRO A 274 21.06 -7.70 14.05
C PRO A 274 22.29 -7.16 13.30
N GLY A 275 22.50 -5.85 13.36
CA GLY A 275 23.62 -5.18 12.70
C GLY A 275 23.40 -4.90 11.21
N GLU A 276 22.34 -5.46 10.63
CA GLU A 276 21.89 -5.16 9.28
C GLU A 276 20.79 -4.10 9.25
N THR A 277 20.67 -3.42 8.11
CA THR A 277 19.60 -2.47 7.85
C THR A 277 18.85 -2.82 6.57
N ARG A 278 17.59 -2.37 6.48
CA ARG A 278 16.78 -2.40 5.25
C ARG A 278 16.20 -1.02 4.97
N THR A 279 15.81 -0.78 3.73
CA THR A 279 15.08 0.42 3.33
C THR A 279 13.57 0.21 3.44
N TYR A 280 12.81 1.30 3.56
CA TYR A 280 11.34 1.23 3.50
C TYR A 280 10.82 0.54 2.24
N ALA A 281 11.52 0.65 1.12
CA ALA A 281 11.16 -0.01 -0.14
C ALA A 281 11.33 -1.53 -0.06
N GLU A 282 12.41 -2.00 0.56
CA GLU A 282 12.66 -3.43 0.79
C GLU A 282 11.62 -4.01 1.74
N ILE A 283 11.23 -3.28 2.80
CA ILE A 283 10.15 -3.71 3.69
C ILE A 283 8.82 -3.81 2.97
N ALA A 284 8.48 -2.84 2.12
CA ALA A 284 7.25 -2.89 1.33
C ALA A 284 7.24 -4.08 0.36
N ALA A 285 8.38 -4.39 -0.26
CA ALA A 285 8.52 -5.55 -1.13
C ALA A 285 8.40 -6.87 -0.35
N ALA A 286 9.07 -7.00 0.80
CA ALA A 286 8.99 -8.17 1.68
C ALA A 286 7.58 -8.40 2.24
N ALA A 287 6.85 -7.32 2.52
CA ALA A 287 5.44 -7.35 2.92
C ALA A 287 4.46 -7.66 1.76
N GLY A 288 4.97 -7.92 0.54
CA GLY A 288 4.18 -8.34 -0.61
C GLY A 288 3.62 -7.22 -1.50
N ASN A 289 3.98 -5.96 -1.24
CA ASN A 289 3.58 -4.83 -2.08
C ASN A 289 4.71 -3.81 -2.28
N PRO A 290 5.58 -4.00 -3.31
CA PRO A 290 6.72 -3.11 -3.57
C PRO A 290 6.36 -1.64 -3.81
N ARG A 291 5.11 -1.33 -4.18
CA ARG A 291 4.64 0.04 -4.40
C ARG A 291 4.21 0.75 -3.10
N ALA A 292 4.05 0.01 -2.00
CA ALA A 292 3.50 0.52 -0.74
C ALA A 292 4.58 1.08 0.22
N VAL A 293 5.59 1.79 -0.31
CA VAL A 293 6.74 2.30 0.45
C VAL A 293 6.31 3.24 1.59
N ARG A 294 5.36 4.15 1.32
CA ARG A 294 4.83 5.07 2.33
C ARG A 294 4.09 4.34 3.44
N ALA A 295 3.25 3.36 3.07
CA ALA A 295 2.50 2.55 4.04
C ALA A 295 3.45 1.70 4.92
N ALA A 296 4.54 1.18 4.36
CA ALA A 296 5.58 0.50 5.13
C ALA A 296 6.27 1.45 6.12
N GLY A 297 6.52 2.71 5.72
CA GLY A 297 6.98 3.77 6.62
C GLY A 297 6.01 4.03 7.79
N SER A 298 4.72 4.16 7.50
CA SER A 298 3.68 4.33 8.51
C SER A 298 3.57 3.12 9.46
N ALA A 299 3.64 1.89 8.93
CA ALA A 299 3.64 0.67 9.73
C ALA A 299 4.86 0.59 10.67
N ASN A 300 6.04 1.02 10.18
CA ASN A 300 7.27 1.11 10.97
C ASN A 300 7.16 2.15 12.09
N ALA A 301 6.58 3.32 11.81
CA ALA A 301 6.36 4.39 12.80
C ALA A 301 5.36 4.00 13.89
N ARG A 302 4.42 3.11 13.57
CA ARG A 302 3.37 2.62 14.48
C ARG A 302 3.70 1.31 15.16
N ASN A 303 4.97 0.91 15.11
CA ASN A 303 5.42 -0.20 15.93
C ASN A 303 5.23 0.16 17.41
N ASN A 304 4.47 -0.66 18.12
CA ASN A 304 4.15 -0.44 19.53
C ASN A 304 5.00 -1.27 20.47
N VAL A 305 5.88 -2.11 19.91
CA VAL A 305 6.81 -2.93 20.68
C VAL A 305 8.23 -2.68 20.17
N ALA A 306 8.74 -1.49 20.45
CA ALA A 306 10.07 -1.05 20.04
C ALA A 306 11.15 -2.07 20.47
N VAL A 307 12.25 -2.15 19.71
CA VAL A 307 13.35 -3.11 19.90
C VAL A 307 12.97 -4.57 19.59
N LEU A 308 11.88 -5.11 20.18
CA LEU A 308 11.40 -6.47 19.90
C LEU A 308 10.90 -6.63 18.47
N ILE A 309 10.17 -5.63 17.97
CA ILE A 309 10.03 -5.40 16.53
C ILE A 309 11.08 -4.34 16.18
N PRO A 310 12.13 -4.68 15.41
CA PRO A 310 13.31 -3.83 15.26
C PRO A 310 13.11 -2.73 14.21
N CYS A 311 12.15 -1.83 14.43
CA CYS A 311 11.85 -0.72 13.54
C CYS A 311 12.99 0.32 13.40
N HIS A 312 14.00 0.25 14.29
CA HIS A 312 15.25 1.02 14.21
C HIS A 312 16.21 0.51 13.13
N ARG A 313 16.04 -0.73 12.64
CA ARG A 313 16.85 -1.30 11.54
C ARG A 313 16.41 -0.81 10.15
N VAL A 314 15.34 -0.03 10.05
CA VAL A 314 14.88 0.53 8.76
C VAL A 314 15.41 1.93 8.55
N VAL A 315 16.07 2.18 7.41
CA VAL A 315 16.67 3.47 7.04
C VAL A 315 16.08 4.00 5.73
N ARG A 316 16.35 5.26 5.39
CA ARG A 316 15.97 5.80 4.07
C ARG A 316 16.91 5.27 3.00
N THR A 317 16.41 5.24 1.76
CA THR A 317 17.26 5.03 0.58
C THR A 317 18.37 6.09 0.58
N GLY A 318 19.62 5.67 0.40
CA GLY A 318 20.80 6.54 0.48
C GLY A 318 21.54 6.51 1.81
N GLY A 319 21.05 5.79 2.82
CA GLY A 319 21.78 5.52 4.08
C GLY A 319 21.46 6.48 5.23
N ASP A 320 20.65 7.52 5.00
CA ASP A 320 20.16 8.39 6.07
C ASP A 320 19.31 7.61 7.07
N LEU A 321 19.53 7.87 8.37
CA LEU A 321 18.78 7.24 9.46
C LEU A 321 17.27 7.43 9.34
N GLY A 322 16.79 8.51 8.71
CA GLY A 322 15.37 8.81 8.60
C GLY A 322 14.72 9.19 9.94
N GLY A 323 13.41 9.02 10.04
CA GLY A 323 12.66 9.28 11.27
C GLY A 323 12.65 8.08 12.22
N TYR A 324 12.52 8.34 13.52
CA TYR A 324 12.25 7.34 14.54
C TYR A 324 11.27 7.90 15.55
N ALA A 325 10.25 7.11 15.93
CA ALA A 325 9.19 7.56 16.83
C ALA A 325 9.72 8.04 18.19
N TYR A 326 10.85 7.48 18.62
CA TYR A 326 11.48 7.78 19.91
C TYR A 326 12.76 8.63 19.80
N GLY A 327 12.98 9.28 18.66
CA GLY A 327 14.14 10.16 18.44
C GLY A 327 15.36 9.48 17.82
N GLN A 328 16.15 10.24 17.07
CA GLN A 328 17.26 9.69 16.29
C GLN A 328 18.43 9.20 17.14
N ASP A 329 18.60 9.72 18.36
CA ASP A 329 19.70 9.33 19.25
C ASP A 329 19.53 7.89 19.76
N ILE A 330 18.31 7.53 20.18
CA ILE A 330 17.97 6.15 20.57
C ILE A 330 18.19 5.20 19.39
N LYS A 331 17.73 5.58 18.18
CA LYS A 331 17.92 4.76 16.98
C LYS A 331 19.41 4.52 16.67
N ARG A 332 20.23 5.57 16.77
CA ARG A 332 21.68 5.49 16.51
C ARG A 332 22.37 4.58 17.52
N GLU A 333 22.02 4.71 18.79
CA GLU A 333 22.60 3.88 19.85
C GLU A 333 22.20 2.41 19.72
N LEU A 334 20.92 2.11 19.44
CA LEU A 334 20.47 0.74 19.17
C LEU A 334 21.25 0.10 18.00
N LEU A 335 21.40 0.82 16.89
CA LEU A 335 22.20 0.36 15.75
C LEU A 335 23.68 0.19 16.08
N ALA A 336 24.23 1.01 16.99
CA ALA A 336 25.61 0.88 17.43
C ALA A 336 25.83 -0.35 18.31
N ARG A 337 24.87 -0.69 19.18
CA ARG A 337 24.92 -1.89 20.04
C ARG A 337 24.88 -3.19 19.25
N GLU A 338 24.11 -3.23 18.17
CA GLU A 338 24.01 -4.42 17.31
C GLU A 338 25.24 -4.68 16.42
N ARG A 339 26.19 -3.73 16.35
CA ARG A 339 27.42 -3.86 15.55
C ARG A 339 28.61 -4.39 16.38
N LYS A 340 28.43 -4.62 17.67
CA LYS A 340 29.44 -5.16 18.58
C LYS A 340 29.39 -6.67 18.61
#